data_AF-A0A327TNZ6-F1
#
_entry.id   AF-A0A327TNZ6-F1
#
_cell.length_a   1.000
_cell.length_b   1.000
_cell.length_c   1.000
_cell.angle_alpha   90.00
_cell.angle_beta   90.00
_cell.angle_gamma   90.00
#
_symmetry.space_group_name_H-M   'P 1'
#
loop_
_entity.id
_entity.type
_entity.pdbx_description
1 polymer ?
#
loop_
_entity_poly.entity_id
_entity_poly.type
_entity_poly.pdbx_seq_one_letter_code
_entity_poly.pdbx_strand_id
1 'polypeptide(L)'
;MSTDARTRFGRTEALAMLARYGDRSPEQVDEHLGSLELAWLIAQAEQTYGVQIDLDDERLDAIRTVDDAVAALDAQLAAAPAGVPAAAPAGVGVTAGAGAGVAATAGVGAATEAGAAAP
;
A
#
# COMPACT_ATOMS: atom_id res chain seq x y z
N MET A 1 -13.79 -27.85 -6.36
CA MET A 1 -13.54 -27.59 -4.93
C MET A 1 -13.52 -26.08 -4.79
N SER A 2 -14.56 -25.56 -4.14
CA SER A 2 -15.07 -24.20 -4.33
C SER A 2 -14.14 -23.12 -3.76
N THR A 3 -13.75 -22.21 -4.64
CA THR A 3 -12.87 -21.06 -4.42
C THR A 3 -13.61 -19.94 -3.68
N ASP A 4 -14.09 -20.20 -2.46
CA ASP A 4 -14.74 -19.19 -1.60
C ASP A 4 -13.87 -18.81 -0.39
N ALA A 5 -12.91 -19.67 -0.03
CA ALA A 5 -11.87 -19.36 0.96
C ALA A 5 -10.74 -18.45 0.43
N ARG A 6 -10.75 -18.10 -0.87
CA ARG A 6 -9.61 -17.42 -1.52
C ARG A 6 -9.48 -15.95 -1.14
N THR A 7 -10.55 -15.31 -0.70
CA THR A 7 -10.61 -13.85 -0.51
C THR A 7 -10.68 -13.42 0.94
N ARG A 8 -10.70 -14.37 1.90
CA ARG A 8 -10.72 -14.04 3.32
C ARG A 8 -9.33 -13.66 3.80
N PHE A 9 -9.22 -12.49 4.42
CA PHE A 9 -8.01 -12.04 5.07
C PHE A 9 -8.10 -12.36 6.56
N GLY A 10 -7.15 -13.15 7.08
CA GLY A 10 -7.17 -13.64 8.45
C GLY A 10 -5.92 -13.27 9.24
N ARG A 11 -6.00 -13.40 10.57
CA ARG A 11 -4.90 -13.04 11.47
C ARG A 11 -3.57 -13.71 11.14
N THR A 12 -3.59 -15.00 10.81
CA THR A 12 -2.39 -15.74 10.43
C THR A 12 -1.72 -15.13 9.19
N GLU A 13 -2.51 -14.68 8.22
CA GLU A 13 -2.01 -14.04 7.00
C GLU A 13 -1.42 -12.66 7.33
N ALA A 14 -2.12 -11.85 8.13
CA ALA A 14 -1.63 -10.56 8.59
C ALA A 14 -0.29 -10.68 9.33
N LEU A 15 -0.17 -11.64 10.26
CA LEU A 15 1.07 -11.90 11.00
C LEU A 15 2.19 -12.39 10.07
N ALA A 16 1.88 -13.26 9.10
CA ALA A 16 2.86 -13.73 8.12
C ALA A 16 3.36 -12.61 7.20
N MET A 17 2.50 -11.64 6.86
CA MET A 17 2.91 -10.43 6.14
C MET A 17 3.80 -9.56 7.05
N LEU A 18 3.32 -9.16 8.23
CA LEU A 18 4.07 -8.29 9.16
C LEU A 18 5.43 -8.87 9.58
N ALA A 19 5.54 -10.19 9.69
CA ALA A 19 6.78 -10.91 9.91
C ALA A 19 7.84 -10.56 8.84
N ARG A 20 7.44 -10.44 7.57
CA ARG A 20 8.33 -10.09 6.45
C ARG A 20 8.79 -8.63 6.50
N TYR A 21 7.93 -7.73 6.98
CA TYR A 21 8.31 -6.33 7.17
C TYR A 21 9.45 -6.19 8.18
N GLY A 22 9.35 -6.91 9.30
CA GLY A 22 10.34 -6.85 10.39
C GLY A 22 11.49 -7.86 10.29
N ASP A 23 11.58 -8.64 9.20
CA ASP A 23 12.50 -9.79 9.06
C ASP A 23 12.51 -10.69 10.32
N ARG A 24 11.31 -10.96 10.84
CA ARG A 24 11.08 -11.67 12.11
C ARG A 24 10.12 -12.84 11.95
N SER A 25 10.05 -13.71 12.95
CA SER A 25 9.06 -14.80 12.95
C SER A 25 7.65 -14.24 13.24
N PRO A 26 6.57 -14.85 12.73
CA PRO A 26 5.20 -14.37 12.95
C PRO A 26 4.76 -14.40 14.43
N GLU A 27 5.38 -15.24 15.24
CA GLU A 27 5.21 -15.29 16.71
C GLU A 27 5.91 -14.15 17.46
N GLN A 28 6.82 -13.43 16.79
CA GLN A 28 7.54 -12.26 17.32
C GLN A 28 6.92 -10.94 16.86
N VAL A 29 5.82 -10.99 16.11
CA VAL A 29 5.07 -9.80 15.70
C VAL A 29 4.22 -9.34 16.87
N ASP A 30 4.38 -8.08 17.25
CA ASP A 30 3.60 -7.46 18.31
C ASP A 30 2.12 -7.36 17.92
N GLU A 31 1.24 -7.42 18.92
CA GLU A 31 -0.20 -7.28 18.70
C GLU A 31 -0.62 -5.85 18.34
N HIS A 32 0.19 -4.87 18.77
CA HIS A 32 -0.01 -3.45 18.48
C HIS A 32 0.68 -3.08 17.17
N LEU A 33 -0.02 -2.34 16.32
CA LEU A 33 0.49 -1.87 15.05
C LEU A 33 0.86 -0.39 15.11
N GLY A 34 2.08 -0.09 14.68
CA GLY A 34 2.48 1.26 14.32
C GLY A 34 1.86 1.70 12.99
N SER A 35 1.82 3.02 12.76
CA SER A 35 1.31 3.60 11.51
C SER A 35 2.10 3.15 10.27
N LEU A 36 3.42 2.96 10.40
CA LEU A 36 4.26 2.45 9.32
C LEU A 36 3.98 0.97 9.00
N GLU A 37 3.80 0.14 10.02
CA GLU A 37 3.46 -1.27 9.86
C GLU A 37 2.08 -1.43 9.22
N LEU A 38 1.12 -0.61 9.64
CA LEU A 38 -0.21 -0.56 9.04
C LEU A 38 -0.15 -0.13 7.57
N ALA A 39 0.55 0.97 7.25
CA ALA A 39 0.69 1.44 5.88
C ALA A 39 1.37 0.40 4.98
N TRP A 40 2.41 -0.27 5.49
CA TRP A 40 3.08 -1.35 4.77
C TRP A 40 2.15 -2.57 4.59
N LEU A 41 1.39 -2.96 5.61
CA LEU A 41 0.46 -4.08 5.55
C LEU A 41 -0.63 -3.86 4.50
N ILE A 42 -1.19 -2.64 4.44
CA ILE A 42 -2.18 -2.25 3.43
C ILE A 42 -1.57 -2.38 2.04
N ALA A 43 -0.42 -1.74 1.79
CA ALA A 43 0.25 -1.82 0.49
C ALA A 43 0.57 -3.28 0.10
N GLN A 44 1.04 -4.09 1.05
CA GLN A 44 1.35 -5.50 0.78
C GLN A 44 0.09 -6.32 0.46
N ALA A 45 -1.03 -6.06 1.13
CA ALA A 45 -2.30 -6.69 0.83
C ALA A 45 -2.80 -6.30 -0.57
N GLU A 46 -2.77 -5.01 -0.93
CA GLU A 46 -3.13 -4.53 -2.27
C GLU A 46 -2.33 -5.22 -3.37
N GLN A 47 -1.00 -5.30 -3.19
CA GLN A 47 -0.11 -5.96 -4.14
C GLN A 47 -0.38 -7.47 -4.24
N THR A 48 -0.74 -8.12 -3.13
CA THR A 48 -0.98 -9.57 -3.07
C THR A 48 -2.31 -9.97 -3.69
N TYR A 49 -3.36 -9.19 -3.41
CA TYR A 49 -4.72 -9.46 -3.90
C TYR A 49 -5.05 -8.74 -5.21
N GLY A 50 -4.20 -7.80 -5.66
CA GLY A 50 -4.40 -7.03 -6.88
C GLY A 50 -5.58 -6.06 -6.80
N VAL A 51 -5.87 -5.55 -5.60
CA VAL A 51 -6.99 -4.63 -5.33
C VAL A 51 -6.47 -3.27 -4.86
N GLN A 52 -7.37 -2.29 -4.74
CA GLN A 52 -7.11 -1.04 -4.03
C GLN A 52 -7.97 -1.02 -2.77
N ILE A 53 -7.34 -0.76 -1.64
CA ILE A 53 -7.97 -0.71 -0.33
C ILE A 53 -8.15 0.76 0.03
N ASP A 54 -9.41 1.18 0.05
CA ASP A 54 -9.77 2.56 0.42
C ASP A 54 -10.19 2.61 1.90
N LEU A 55 -9.26 3.07 2.74
CA LEU A 55 -9.45 3.28 4.18
C LEU A 55 -9.42 4.79 4.45
N ASP A 56 -10.57 5.36 4.83
CA ASP A 56 -10.63 6.76 5.24
C ASP A 56 -9.78 7.00 6.50
N ASP A 57 -9.35 8.24 6.72
CA ASP A 57 -8.47 8.62 7.83
C ASP A 57 -8.99 8.17 9.20
N GLU A 58 -10.31 8.19 9.41
CA GLU A 58 -10.93 7.76 10.67
C GLU A 58 -10.83 6.24 10.88
N ARG A 59 -10.89 5.44 9.80
CA ARG A 59 -10.65 3.99 9.86
C ARG A 59 -9.16 3.69 10.04
N LEU A 60 -8.29 4.44 9.38
CA LEU A 60 -6.84 4.31 9.55
C LEU A 60 -6.42 4.62 11.00
N ASP A 61 -6.99 5.65 11.62
CA ASP A 61 -6.67 6.04 12.99
C ASP A 61 -7.24 5.06 14.05
N ALA A 62 -8.36 4.41 13.74
CA ALA A 62 -8.96 3.39 14.61
C ALA A 62 -8.14 2.10 14.68
N ILE A 63 -7.30 1.80 13.68
CA ILE A 63 -6.53 0.56 13.63
C ILE A 63 -5.28 0.71 14.49
N ARG A 64 -5.29 0.05 15.66
CA ARG A 64 -4.15 0.03 16.61
C ARG A 64 -3.62 -1.38 16.87
N THR A 65 -4.34 -2.40 16.42
CA THR A 65 -3.98 -3.80 16.61
C THR A 65 -4.03 -4.60 15.32
N VAL A 66 -3.40 -5.77 15.33
CA VAL A 66 -3.47 -6.74 14.24
C VAL A 66 -4.92 -7.17 13.97
N ASP A 67 -5.76 -7.32 14.99
CA ASP A 67 -7.16 -7.71 14.80
C ASP A 67 -7.97 -6.61 14.12
N ASP A 68 -7.75 -5.35 14.48
CA ASP A 68 -8.42 -4.21 13.84
C ASP A 68 -8.06 -4.14 12.35
N ALA A 69 -6.77 -4.34 12.04
CA ALA A 69 -6.29 -4.37 10.67
C ALA A 69 -6.92 -5.53 9.89
N VAL A 70 -6.99 -6.73 10.50
CA VAL A 70 -7.62 -7.91 9.87
C VAL A 70 -9.09 -7.64 9.57
N ALA A 71 -9.84 -7.11 10.54
CA ALA A 71 -11.25 -6.80 10.36
C ALA A 71 -11.49 -5.76 9.26
N ALA A 72 -10.66 -4.70 9.23
CA ALA A 72 -10.78 -3.63 8.24
C ALA A 72 -10.41 -4.11 6.82
N LEU A 73 -9.34 -4.89 6.69
CA LEU A 73 -8.88 -5.42 5.41
C LEU A 73 -9.80 -6.52 4.87
N ASP A 74 -10.28 -7.43 5.72
CA ASP A 74 -11.25 -8.46 5.32
C ASP A 74 -12.55 -7.83 4.81
N ALA A 75 -13.04 -6.79 5.49
CA ALA A 75 -14.23 -6.05 5.03
C ALA A 75 -14.04 -5.43 3.65
N GLN A 76 -12.86 -4.84 3.37
CA GLN A 76 -12.56 -4.24 2.07
C GLN A 76 -12.38 -5.29 0.96
N LEU A 77 -11.71 -6.39 1.26
CA LEU A 77 -11.51 -7.49 0.32
C LEU A 77 -12.82 -8.23 0.01
N ALA A 78 -13.74 -8.31 0.97
CA ALA A 78 -15.09 -8.83 0.76
C ALA A 78 -15.99 -7.84 -0.02
N ALA A 79 -15.77 -6.53 0.13
CA ALA A 79 -16.52 -5.49 -0.55
C ALA A 79 -16.08 -5.25 -2.00
N ALA A 80 -14.83 -5.60 -2.35
CA ALA A 80 -14.29 -5.42 -3.69
C ALA A 80 -15.11 -6.24 -4.71
N PRO A 81 -15.87 -5.60 -5.63
CA PRO A 81 -16.53 -6.33 -6.69
C PRO A 81 -15.46 -6.91 -7.62
N ALA A 82 -15.66 -8.14 -8.09
CA ALA A 82 -14.82 -8.74 -9.12
C ALA A 82 -14.74 -7.80 -10.33
N GLY A 83 -13.57 -7.16 -10.46
CA GLY A 83 -13.10 -6.26 -11.51
C GLY A 83 -14.11 -5.73 -12.54
N VAL A 84 -14.39 -4.43 -12.47
CA VAL A 84 -14.47 -3.63 -13.69
C VAL A 84 -13.09 -2.97 -13.85
N PRO A 85 -12.35 -3.18 -14.97
CA PRO A 85 -11.09 -2.46 -15.17
C PRO A 85 -11.39 -0.97 -15.14
N ALA A 86 -10.52 -0.22 -14.46
CA ALA A 86 -10.61 1.22 -14.28
C ALA A 86 -10.92 1.95 -15.59
N ALA A 87 -12.20 2.25 -15.81
CA ALA A 87 -12.64 3.28 -16.72
C ALA A 87 -12.48 4.59 -15.96
N ALA A 88 -11.38 5.29 -16.21
CA ALA A 88 -11.27 6.70 -15.88
C ALA A 88 -12.40 7.46 -16.59
N PRO A 89 -13.11 8.38 -15.90
CA PRO A 89 -13.69 9.53 -16.55
C PRO A 89 -12.88 10.78 -16.19
N ALA A 90 -12.59 11.51 -17.25
CA ALA A 90 -12.10 12.87 -17.25
C ALA A 90 -12.83 13.78 -16.24
N GLY A 91 -12.01 14.55 -15.51
CA GLY A 91 -12.16 16.00 -15.37
C GLY A 91 -13.40 16.54 -14.64
N VAL A 92 -13.16 17.14 -13.48
CA VAL A 92 -13.82 18.41 -13.14
C VAL A 92 -12.74 19.42 -12.82
N GLY A 93 -12.77 20.53 -13.57
CA GLY A 93 -11.73 21.54 -13.57
C GLY A 93 -11.77 22.42 -12.32
N VAL A 94 -10.59 22.88 -11.92
CA VAL A 94 -10.45 24.15 -11.19
C VAL A 94 -9.66 25.11 -12.08
N THR A 95 -10.36 26.13 -12.57
CA THR A 95 -9.75 27.30 -13.22
C THR A 95 -9.75 28.45 -12.21
N ALA A 96 -8.57 28.82 -11.71
CA ALA A 96 -8.19 30.14 -11.20
C ALA A 96 -6.76 30.00 -10.64
N GLY A 97 -5.76 30.83 -10.92
CA GLY A 97 -5.64 32.05 -11.72
C GLY A 97 -4.24 32.61 -11.44
N ALA A 98 -3.56 33.03 -12.50
CA ALA A 98 -2.38 33.91 -12.60
C ALA A 98 -1.50 34.17 -11.35
N GLY A 99 -0.23 33.75 -11.44
CA GLY A 99 0.90 34.31 -10.72
C GLY A 99 2.20 34.03 -11.48
N ALA A 100 2.87 35.09 -11.93
CA ALA A 100 3.87 35.09 -12.99
C ALA A 100 5.32 34.88 -12.51
N GLY A 101 6.16 34.32 -13.40
CA GLY A 101 7.63 34.44 -13.41
C GLY A 101 8.37 33.55 -12.41
N VAL A 102 9.51 32.92 -12.70
CA VAL A 102 10.53 33.19 -13.73
C VAL A 102 11.33 31.91 -13.99
N ALA A 103 11.72 31.72 -15.25
CA ALA A 103 12.61 30.67 -15.70
C ALA A 103 14.07 30.96 -15.28
N ALA A 104 14.80 29.92 -14.89
CA ALA A 104 16.26 29.87 -15.03
C ALA A 104 16.72 28.41 -15.21
N THR A 105 17.38 28.19 -16.33
CA THR A 105 17.96 26.95 -16.83
C THR A 105 19.37 26.71 -16.28
N ALA A 106 19.66 25.49 -15.84
CA ALA A 106 20.98 24.84 -15.90
C ALA A 106 20.74 23.34 -15.69
N GLY A 107 21.20 22.39 -16.50
CA GLY A 107 22.32 22.43 -17.43
C GLY A 107 23.47 21.56 -16.89
N VAL A 108 23.41 20.27 -17.24
CA VAL A 108 24.54 19.31 -17.41
C VAL A 108 25.24 18.78 -16.17
N GLY A 109 25.41 17.44 -16.14
CA GLY A 109 26.43 16.80 -15.31
C GLY A 109 26.28 15.29 -15.16
N ALA A 110 26.25 14.55 -16.28
CA ALA A 110 26.43 13.10 -16.27
C ALA A 110 27.87 12.77 -15.82
N ALA A 111 28.02 11.83 -14.88
CA ALA A 111 29.26 11.09 -14.66
C ALA A 111 28.93 9.60 -14.57
N THR A 112 29.23 8.91 -15.66
CA THR A 112 29.30 7.46 -15.77
C THR A 112 30.75 7.06 -15.49
N GLU A 113 31.00 6.26 -14.45
CA GLU A 113 32.20 5.41 -14.35
C GLU A 113 31.66 4.01 -14.01
N ALA A 114 31.67 3.03 -14.93
CA ALA A 114 32.83 2.19 -15.30
C ALA A 114 33.50 1.63 -14.03
N GLY A 115 33.45 0.34 -13.71
CA GLY A 115 33.80 -0.78 -14.56
C GLY A 115 34.88 -1.59 -13.82
N ALA A 116 34.61 -2.87 -13.65
CA ALA A 116 35.41 -3.92 -13.03
C ALA A 116 36.95 -3.82 -13.15
N ALA A 117 37.65 -4.27 -12.10
CA ALA A 117 38.75 -5.24 -12.20
C ALA A 117 39.21 -5.73 -10.81
N ALA A 118 39.05 -7.03 -10.56
CA ALA A 118 39.96 -7.82 -9.71
C ALA A 118 41.32 -7.95 -10.44
N PRO A 119 42.42 -8.43 -9.84
CA PRO A 119 42.53 -9.75 -9.19
C PRO A 119 42.81 -9.74 -7.68
#